data_AF-A0AAV3SG45-F1
#
_entry.id   AF-A0AAV3SG45-F1
#
_cell.length_a   1.000
_cell.length_b   1.000
_cell.length_c   1.000
_cell.angle_alpha   90.00
_cell.angle_beta   90.00
_cell.angle_gamma   90.00
#
_symmetry.space_group_name_H-M   'P 1'
#
loop_
_entity.id
_entity.type
_entity.pdbx_description
1 polymer ?
#
loop_
_entity_poly.entity_id
_entity_poly.type
_entity_poly.pdbx_seq_one_letter_code
_entity_poly.pdbx_strand_id
1 'polypeptide(L)'
;MFDLGYLDYDRLGRIDAKRQTINVTATVGADRPGLHLPYNLRVIGVRHEDDEDAPVYRDDVDADHEYHLYATNLSAEAIAPRELAALYSNRWSVETVIQECKEVFGLEVIPVHQEAAVMCFLLAALLMLLLSRCLLRRVRAVLIPAAPDSVEEASLFGSRLLVE
;
A
#
# COMPACT_ATOMS: atom_id res chain seq x y z
N MET A 1 21.92 -22.00 14.83
CA MET A 1 23.06 -21.78 13.92
C MET A 1 22.70 -22.48 12.63
N PHE A 2 22.01 -21.79 11.73
CA PHE A 2 21.57 -22.34 10.45
C PHE A 2 22.59 -21.94 9.41
N ASP A 3 23.19 -22.96 8.80
CA ASP A 3 24.21 -22.89 7.78
C ASP A 3 23.59 -22.35 6.49
N LEU A 4 23.89 -21.10 6.14
CA LEU A 4 23.44 -20.44 4.91
C LEU A 4 24.47 -20.67 3.79
N GLY A 5 24.88 -21.93 3.62
CA GLY A 5 25.74 -22.36 2.54
C GLY A 5 24.89 -22.98 1.44
N TYR A 6 25.08 -22.54 0.20
CA TYR A 6 24.51 -23.10 -1.03
C TYR A 6 23.17 -22.51 -1.51
N LEU A 7 23.16 -21.19 -1.75
CA LEU A 7 22.31 -20.62 -2.79
C LEU A 7 23.09 -20.67 -4.12
N ASP A 8 22.68 -21.57 -4.99
CA ASP A 8 23.12 -21.69 -6.38
C ASP A 8 22.80 -20.39 -7.14
N TYR A 9 23.83 -19.57 -7.37
CA TYR A 9 23.72 -18.25 -8.00
C TYR A 9 23.38 -18.33 -9.50
N ASP A 10 23.50 -19.51 -10.14
CA ASP A 10 23.35 -19.68 -11.59
C ASP A 10 21.88 -19.78 -12.07
N ARG A 11 20.91 -19.78 -11.15
CA ARG A 11 19.46 -19.70 -11.47
C ARG A 11 18.81 -18.35 -11.19
N LEU A 12 19.59 -17.33 -10.81
CA LEU A 12 19.05 -15.97 -10.69
C LEU A 12 18.85 -15.39 -12.09
N GLY A 13 17.63 -15.57 -12.61
CA GLY A 13 17.20 -15.01 -13.87
C GLY A 13 17.59 -13.54 -13.97
N ARG A 14 18.44 -13.24 -14.96
CA ARG A 14 18.67 -11.93 -15.57
C ARG A 14 18.65 -10.77 -14.56
N ILE A 15 19.77 -10.59 -13.85
CA ILE A 15 20.07 -9.33 -13.17
C ILE A 15 20.33 -8.27 -14.27
N ASP A 16 19.26 -7.63 -14.74
CA ASP A 16 19.35 -6.45 -15.59
C ASP A 16 19.89 -5.30 -14.73
N ALA A 17 21.15 -4.91 -14.94
CA ALA A 17 21.84 -3.79 -14.28
C ALA A 17 21.23 -2.39 -14.57
N LYS A 18 19.99 -2.34 -15.10
CA LYS A 18 19.17 -1.14 -15.29
C LYS A 18 17.95 -1.08 -14.36
N ARG A 19 17.71 -2.08 -13.51
CA ARG A 19 16.44 -2.21 -12.81
C ARG A 19 16.39 -1.41 -11.51
N GLN A 20 15.54 -0.39 -11.51
CA GLN A 20 14.95 0.27 -10.35
C GLN A 20 14.17 -0.68 -9.41
N THR A 21 14.12 -1.99 -9.70
CA THR A 21 13.28 -2.97 -8.96
C THR A 21 13.91 -4.38 -8.88
N ILE A 22 13.80 -5.01 -7.70
CA ILE A 22 14.07 -6.44 -7.46
C ILE A 22 12.71 -7.17 -7.48
N ASN A 23 12.62 -8.33 -8.12
CA ASN A 23 11.37 -9.12 -8.15
C ASN A 23 11.72 -10.62 -8.24
N VAL A 24 11.63 -11.31 -7.11
CA VAL A 24 12.02 -12.72 -6.97
C VAL A 24 10.84 -13.49 -6.39
N THR A 25 10.54 -14.66 -6.95
CA THR A 25 9.52 -15.58 -6.40
C THR A 25 10.23 -16.83 -5.89
N ALA A 26 9.97 -17.19 -4.64
CA ALA A 26 10.47 -18.38 -3.98
C ALA A 26 9.29 -19.24 -3.49
N THR A 27 9.42 -20.56 -3.60
CA THR A 27 8.44 -21.51 -3.04
C THR A 27 8.94 -21.95 -1.67
N VAL A 28 8.20 -21.59 -0.62
CA VAL A 28 8.54 -21.95 0.76
C VAL A 28 7.92 -23.30 1.08
N GLY A 29 8.73 -24.20 1.63
CA GLY A 29 8.23 -25.46 2.17
C GLY A 29 7.98 -26.56 1.13
N ALA A 30 8.67 -26.52 0.00
CA ALA A 30 8.58 -27.56 -1.04
C ALA A 30 8.85 -28.99 -0.52
N ASP A 31 9.62 -29.12 0.57
CA ASP A 31 10.09 -30.39 1.12
C ASP A 31 9.29 -30.89 2.35
N ARG A 32 8.21 -30.20 2.74
CA ARG A 32 7.39 -30.61 3.90
C ARG A 32 5.89 -30.52 3.58
N PRO A 33 5.13 -31.63 3.63
CA PRO A 33 3.68 -31.56 3.55
C PRO A 33 3.12 -31.01 4.87
N GLY A 34 2.44 -29.88 4.81
CA GLY A 34 1.73 -29.25 5.92
C GLY A 34 0.52 -28.48 5.40
N LEU A 35 -0.46 -28.19 6.27
CA LEU A 35 -1.75 -27.60 5.88
C LEU A 35 -1.63 -26.26 5.11
N HIS A 36 -0.50 -25.56 5.24
CA HIS A 36 -0.22 -24.29 4.56
C HIS A 36 1.05 -24.33 3.71
N LEU A 37 1.62 -25.51 3.45
CA LEU A 37 2.82 -25.69 2.62
C LEU A 37 2.49 -26.60 1.40
N PRO A 38 3.17 -26.39 0.26
CA PRO A 38 4.04 -25.27 -0.06
C PRO A 38 3.23 -24.01 -0.46
N TYR A 39 3.81 -22.83 -0.24
CA TYR A 39 3.25 -21.57 -0.74
C TYR A 39 4.30 -20.74 -1.47
N ASN A 40 3.86 -19.94 -2.43
CA ASN A 40 4.73 -19.02 -3.17
C ASN A 40 4.83 -17.69 -2.42
N LEU A 41 6.06 -17.26 -2.17
CA LEU A 41 6.40 -15.97 -1.62
C LEU A 41 7.17 -15.19 -2.68
N ARG A 42 6.66 -14.01 -3.03
CA ARG A 42 7.30 -13.06 -3.93
C ARG A 42 7.90 -11.93 -3.10
N VAL A 43 9.19 -11.70 -3.28
CA VAL A 43 9.94 -10.60 -2.67
C VAL A 43 10.20 -9.55 -3.73
N ILE A 44 9.84 -8.31 -3.42
CA ILE A 44 9.98 -7.16 -4.31
C ILE A 44 10.83 -6.10 -3.62
N GLY A 45 11.86 -5.59 -4.29
CA GLY A 45 12.58 -4.39 -3.90
C GLY A 45 12.24 -3.23 -4.81
N VAL A 46 11.98 -2.04 -4.29
CA VAL A 46 11.80 -0.81 -5.08
C VAL A 46 12.81 0.22 -4.61
N ARG A 47 13.59 0.77 -5.54
CA ARG A 47 14.63 1.77 -5.24
C ARG A 47 14.01 3.11 -4.82
N HIS A 48 14.64 3.82 -3.89
CA HIS A 48 14.32 5.23 -3.62
C HIS A 48 14.70 6.07 -4.87
N GLU A 49 13.78 6.88 -5.42
CA GLU A 49 14.03 7.69 -6.64
C GLU A 49 14.47 9.14 -6.34
N ASP A 50 14.57 9.55 -5.08
CA ASP A 50 14.66 10.98 -4.72
C ASP A 50 15.92 11.41 -3.93
N ASP A 51 17.08 10.78 -4.14
CA ASP A 51 18.33 11.19 -3.48
C ASP A 51 19.49 11.43 -4.47
N GLU A 52 19.27 12.23 -5.53
CA GLU A 52 20.41 12.85 -6.24
C GLU A 52 21.04 14.00 -5.42
N ASP A 53 20.33 14.53 -4.41
CA ASP A 53 20.76 15.68 -3.58
C ASP A 53 20.83 15.38 -2.06
N ALA A 54 20.69 14.12 -1.62
CA ALA A 54 20.83 13.82 -0.19
C ALA A 54 22.31 13.92 0.25
N PRO A 55 22.61 14.70 1.31
CA PRO A 55 23.97 14.78 1.83
C PRO A 55 24.42 13.39 2.28
N VAL A 56 25.56 12.96 1.73
CA VAL A 56 26.23 11.64 1.87
C VAL A 56 26.70 11.33 3.31
N TYR A 57 26.11 11.93 4.34
CA TYR A 57 26.50 11.68 5.72
C TYR A 57 25.31 11.79 6.67
N ARG A 58 24.58 10.68 6.76
CA ARG A 58 23.73 10.37 7.90
C ARG A 58 24.28 9.10 8.55
N ASP A 59 24.91 9.26 9.72
CA ASP A 59 25.45 8.18 10.55
C ASP A 59 24.32 7.49 11.35
N ASP A 60 23.15 7.37 10.72
CA ASP A 60 21.98 6.69 11.23
C ASP A 60 21.90 5.36 10.47
N VAL A 61 22.44 4.30 11.09
CA VAL A 61 22.58 2.92 10.57
C VAL A 61 21.25 2.32 10.06
N ASP A 62 20.11 2.98 10.32
CA ASP A 62 18.76 2.50 10.03
C ASP A 62 18.02 3.27 8.90
N ALA A 63 18.60 4.30 8.27
CA ALA A 63 17.82 5.18 7.37
C ALA A 63 18.11 5.05 5.86
N ASP A 64 19.23 4.48 5.42
CA ASP A 64 19.62 4.51 4.00
C ASP A 64 19.53 3.13 3.33
N HIS A 65 18.34 2.52 3.37
CA HIS A 65 18.09 1.38 2.50
C HIS A 65 17.74 1.89 1.10
N GLU A 66 18.72 1.87 0.21
CA GLU A 66 18.58 2.19 -1.22
C GLU A 66 17.37 1.50 -1.88
N TYR A 67 16.90 0.37 -1.31
CA TYR A 67 15.70 -0.36 -1.72
C TYR A 67 14.75 -0.62 -0.55
N HIS A 68 13.45 -0.34 -0.75
CA HIS A 68 12.38 -0.85 0.11
C HIS A 68 11.99 -2.26 -0.29
N LEU A 69 12.12 -3.21 0.63
CA LEU A 69 11.79 -4.63 0.42
C LEU A 69 10.38 -4.95 0.93
N TYR A 70 9.60 -5.59 0.08
CA TYR A 70 8.23 -6.04 0.33
C TYR A 70 8.12 -7.55 0.07
N ALA A 71 7.33 -8.25 0.89
CA ALA A 71 7.08 -9.68 0.73
C ALA A 71 5.57 -9.93 0.56
N THR A 72 5.17 -10.59 -0.52
CA THR A 72 3.77 -10.81 -0.87
C THR A 72 3.53 -12.21 -1.43
N ASN A 73 2.33 -12.75 -1.29
CA ASN A 73 1.88 -13.98 -1.98
C ASN A 73 1.23 -13.68 -3.34
N LEU A 74 1.14 -12.40 -3.74
CA LEU A 74 0.55 -11.96 -5.00
C LEU A 74 1.46 -12.31 -6.19
N SER A 75 0.85 -12.83 -7.26
CA SER A 75 1.60 -13.19 -8.48
C SER A 75 2.17 -11.95 -9.17
N ALA A 76 3.22 -12.15 -9.98
CA ALA A 76 3.82 -11.09 -10.76
C ALA A 76 2.89 -10.55 -11.87
N GLU A 77 1.92 -11.36 -12.31
CA GLU A 77 0.91 -10.97 -13.29
C GLU A 77 -0.20 -10.11 -12.66
N ALA A 78 -0.45 -10.26 -11.36
CA ALA A 78 -1.52 -9.55 -10.68
C ALA A 78 -1.14 -8.11 -10.30
N ILE A 79 0.10 -7.88 -9.83
CA ILE A 79 0.54 -6.57 -9.30
C ILE A 79 1.98 -6.26 -9.70
N ALA A 80 2.19 -5.06 -10.24
CA ALA A 80 3.52 -4.55 -10.54
C ALA A 80 4.29 -4.15 -9.26
N PRO A 81 5.63 -4.20 -9.25
CA PRO A 81 6.44 -3.79 -8.10
C PRO A 81 6.11 -2.41 -7.50
N ARG A 82 5.91 -1.39 -8.34
CA ARG A 82 5.57 -0.03 -7.89
C ARG A 82 4.16 0.06 -7.31
N GLU A 83 3.21 -0.68 -7.86
CA GLU A 83 1.85 -0.77 -7.31
C GLU A 83 1.85 -1.47 -5.95
N LEU A 84 2.71 -2.48 -5.75
CA LEU A 84 2.89 -3.10 -4.44
C LEU A 84 3.44 -2.08 -3.43
N ALA A 85 4.45 -1.30 -3.82
CA ALA A 85 4.99 -0.25 -2.95
C ALA A 85 3.91 0.79 -2.59
N ALA A 86 3.08 1.21 -3.55
CA ALA A 86 1.95 2.10 -3.30
C ALA A 86 0.85 1.45 -2.42
N LEU A 87 0.64 0.14 -2.54
CA LEU A 87 -0.27 -0.59 -1.66
C LEU A 87 0.27 -0.61 -0.23
N TYR A 88 1.57 -0.85 -0.07
CA TYR A 88 2.23 -0.84 1.24
C TYR A 88 2.36 0.55 1.84
N SER A 89 2.44 1.62 1.04
CA SER A 89 2.44 2.99 1.56
C SER A 89 1.09 3.33 2.23
N ASN A 90 -0.01 2.72 1.77
CA ASN A 90 -1.33 2.81 2.43
C ASN A 90 -1.39 2.10 3.79
N ARG A 91 -0.36 1.36 4.22
CA ARG A 91 -0.28 0.79 5.58
C ARG A 91 -0.47 1.89 6.63
N TRP A 92 0.18 3.04 6.44
CA TRP A 92 0.08 4.17 7.36
C TRP A 92 -1.35 4.73 7.45
N SER A 93 -2.12 4.65 6.37
CA SER A 93 -3.51 5.08 6.36
C SER A 93 -4.37 4.29 7.35
N VAL A 94 -4.09 2.99 7.55
CA VAL A 94 -4.79 2.18 8.55
C VAL A 94 -4.44 2.66 9.96
N GLU A 95 -3.17 2.91 10.24
CA GLU A 95 -2.72 3.43 11.54
C GLU A 95 -3.33 4.80 11.83
N THR A 96 -3.37 5.67 10.84
CA THR A 96 -4.00 7.00 10.95
C THR A 96 -5.49 6.88 11.25
N VAL A 97 -6.21 5.93 10.62
CA VAL A 97 -7.63 5.67 10.92
C VAL A 97 -7.81 5.21 12.36
N ILE A 98 -6.95 4.31 12.85
CA ILE A 98 -7.03 3.83 14.23
C ILE A 98 -6.71 4.97 15.22
N GLN A 99 -5.72 5.80 14.91
CA GLN A 99 -5.35 6.94 15.73
C GLN A 99 -6.49 7.96 15.80
N GLU A 100 -7.11 8.30 14.68
CA GLU A 100 -8.29 9.17 14.63
C GLU A 100 -9.45 8.57 15.45
N CYS A 101 -9.64 7.25 15.36
CA CYS A 101 -10.65 6.56 16.17
C CYS A 101 -10.39 6.70 17.68
N LYS A 102 -9.13 6.63 18.11
CA LYS A 102 -8.74 6.87 19.51
C LYS A 102 -8.99 8.32 19.93
N GLU A 103 -8.53 9.28 19.13
CA GLU A 103 -8.58 10.70 19.47
C GLU A 103 -10.00 11.28 19.42
N VAL A 104 -10.78 10.95 18.39
CA VAL A 104 -12.11 11.54 18.16
C VAL A 104 -13.21 10.82 18.95
N PHE A 105 -13.13 9.49 19.05
CA PHE A 105 -14.18 8.68 19.68
C PHE A 105 -13.77 8.09 21.04
N GLY A 106 -12.59 8.45 21.56
CA GLY A 106 -12.16 8.06 22.91
C GLY A 106 -11.86 6.57 23.06
N LEU A 107 -11.52 5.87 21.97
CA LEU A 107 -11.23 4.43 21.98
C LEU A 107 -10.00 4.04 22.81
N GLU A 108 -9.20 5.01 23.24
CA GLU A 108 -8.04 4.79 24.12
C GLU A 108 -8.46 4.44 25.56
N VAL A 109 -9.61 4.93 26.02
CA VAL A 109 -10.10 4.68 27.39
C VAL A 109 -11.53 4.16 27.33
N ILE A 110 -11.66 2.85 27.20
CA ILE A 110 -12.96 2.17 27.28
C ILE A 110 -13.19 1.71 28.73
N PRO A 111 -14.23 2.21 29.43
CA PRO A 111 -14.47 1.89 30.85
C PRO A 111 -15.04 0.48 31.09
N VAL A 112 -15.16 -0.34 30.04
CA VAL A 112 -15.72 -1.69 30.08
C VAL A 112 -14.69 -2.71 29.61
N HIS A 113 -14.63 -3.85 30.30
CA HIS A 113 -13.70 -4.95 30.01
C HIS A 113 -14.38 -6.13 29.30
N GLN A 114 -15.70 -6.10 29.13
CA GLN A 114 -16.41 -7.15 28.42
C GLN A 114 -16.10 -7.05 26.92
N GLU A 115 -15.58 -8.15 26.34
CA GLU A 115 -15.16 -8.23 24.94
C GLU A 115 -16.26 -7.78 23.96
N ALA A 116 -17.50 -8.25 24.16
CA ALA A 116 -18.63 -7.87 23.33
C ALA A 116 -18.89 -6.35 23.35
N ALA A 117 -18.75 -5.72 24.52
CA ALA A 117 -18.94 -4.28 24.65
C ALA A 117 -17.81 -3.50 23.96
N VAL A 118 -16.56 -3.94 24.12
CA VAL A 118 -15.39 -3.36 23.43
C VAL A 118 -15.55 -3.44 21.92
N MET A 119 -15.98 -4.58 21.39
CA MET A 119 -16.25 -4.76 19.96
C MET A 119 -17.35 -3.81 19.46
N CYS A 120 -18.42 -3.61 20.24
CA CYS A 120 -19.47 -2.64 19.91
C CYS A 120 -18.91 -1.21 19.84
N PHE A 121 -18.06 -0.79 20.78
CA PHE A 121 -17.43 0.54 20.74
C PHE A 121 -16.52 0.71 19.53
N LEU A 122 -15.71 -0.30 19.21
CA LEU A 122 -14.84 -0.29 18.05
C LEU A 122 -15.64 -0.16 16.74
N LEU A 123 -16.69 -0.98 16.59
CA LEU A 123 -17.56 -0.94 15.41
C LEU A 123 -18.33 0.39 15.32
N ALA A 124 -18.83 0.91 16.44
CA ALA A 124 -19.52 2.19 16.47
C ALA A 124 -18.59 3.34 16.06
N ALA A 125 -17.35 3.38 16.55
CA ALA A 125 -16.38 4.41 16.18
C ALA A 125 -16.00 4.34 14.69
N LEU A 126 -15.75 3.14 14.16
CA LEU A 126 -15.49 2.96 12.73
C LEU A 126 -16.69 3.40 11.88
N LEU A 127 -17.91 3.04 12.29
CA LEU A 127 -19.13 3.43 11.60
C LEU A 127 -19.35 4.95 11.63
N MET A 128 -19.15 5.59 12.79
CA MET A 128 -19.23 7.05 12.91
C MET A 128 -18.17 7.76 12.06
N LEU A 129 -16.93 7.24 12.02
CA LEU A 129 -15.87 7.78 11.17
C LEU A 129 -16.25 7.71 9.68
N LEU A 130 -16.75 6.56 9.24
CA LEU A 130 -17.21 6.35 7.86
C LEU A 130 -18.37 7.27 7.50
N LEU A 131 -19.35 7.41 8.38
CA LEU A 131 -20.48 8.32 8.20
C LEU A 131 -20.01 9.76 8.09
N SER A 132 -19.12 10.21 8.98
CA SER A 132 -18.54 11.55 8.97
C SER A 132 -17.85 11.85 7.63
N ARG A 133 -17.00 10.94 7.14
CA ARG A 133 -16.30 11.09 5.86
C ARG A 133 -17.26 11.06 4.67
N CYS A 134 -18.28 10.21 4.69
CA CYS A 134 -19.30 10.14 3.65
C CYS A 134 -20.08 11.45 3.56
N LEU A 135 -20.56 11.96 4.71
CA LEU A 135 -21.26 13.24 4.81
C LEU A 135 -20.38 14.38 4.33
N LEU A 136 -19.13 14.45 4.77
CA LEU A 136 -18.18 15.48 4.35
C LEU A 136 -17.94 15.47 2.84
N ARG A 137 -17.78 14.29 2.24
CA ARG A 137 -17.65 14.15 0.77
C ARG A 137 -18.90 14.65 0.04
N ARG A 138 -20.10 14.32 0.53
CA ARG A 138 -21.36 14.79 -0.04
C ARG A 138 -21.51 16.31 0.09
N VAL A 139 -21.22 16.85 1.26
CA VAL A 139 -21.27 18.30 1.53
C VAL A 139 -20.29 19.05 0.63
N ARG A 140 -19.05 18.57 0.49
CA ARG A 140 -18.07 19.18 -0.44
C ARG A 140 -18.52 19.11 -1.89
N ALA A 141 -19.07 17.98 -2.33
CA ALA A 141 -19.56 17.84 -3.70
C ALA A 141 -20.73 18.79 -4.03
N VAL A 142 -21.54 19.15 -3.03
CA VAL A 142 -22.67 20.09 -3.19
C VAL A 142 -22.22 21.55 -3.05
N LEU A 143 -21.34 21.85 -2.08
CA LEU A 143 -20.90 23.23 -1.78
C LEU A 143 -19.75 23.73 -2.66
N ILE A 144 -18.98 22.81 -3.25
CA ILE A 144 -17.95 23.09 -4.24
C ILE A 144 -18.36 22.38 -5.53
N PRO A 145 -19.35 22.90 -6.29
CA PRO A 145 -19.45 22.52 -7.69
C PRO A 145 -18.12 22.95 -8.32
N ALA A 146 -17.43 22.03 -8.98
CA ALA A 146 -16.22 22.34 -9.72
C ALA A 146 -16.50 23.59 -10.57
N ALA A 147 -15.73 24.66 -10.37
CA ALA A 147 -15.67 25.75 -11.33
C ALA A 147 -15.29 25.13 -12.68
N PRO A 148 -16.12 25.24 -13.73
CA PRO A 148 -15.85 24.60 -14.99
C PRO A 148 -14.87 25.46 -15.79
N ASP A 149 -13.57 25.38 -15.53
CA ASP A 149 -12.58 26.10 -16.33
C ASP A 149 -11.35 25.26 -16.65
N SER A 150 -11.42 24.54 -17.77
CA SER A 150 -10.38 24.59 -18.81
C SER A 150 -10.90 23.93 -20.09
N VAL A 151 -11.42 24.78 -20.99
CA VAL A 151 -11.42 24.70 -22.46
C VAL A 151 -10.70 23.47 -23.05
N GLU A 152 -11.40 22.35 -23.28
CA GLU A 152 -11.04 21.39 -24.34
C GLU A 152 -12.18 20.42 -24.74
N GLU A 153 -13.20 20.21 -23.90
CA GLU A 153 -14.26 19.22 -24.21
C GLU A 153 -15.40 19.75 -25.11
N ALA A 154 -15.50 21.06 -25.35
CA ALA A 154 -16.53 21.60 -26.24
C ALA A 154 -16.28 21.29 -27.74
N SER A 155 -15.06 20.90 -28.11
CA SER A 155 -14.71 20.59 -29.50
C SER A 155 -15.17 19.20 -29.97
N LEU A 156 -15.39 18.27 -29.05
CA LEU A 156 -15.79 16.89 -29.37
C LEU A 156 -17.30 16.72 -29.52
N PHE A 157 -18.11 17.62 -28.97
CA PHE A 157 -19.58 17.54 -29.09
C PHE A 157 -20.13 18.30 -30.31
N GLY A 158 -19.40 19.30 -30.82
CA GLY A 158 -19.81 20.08 -31.99
C GLY A 158 -19.69 19.36 -33.35
N SER A 159 -18.96 18.25 -33.42
CA SER A 159 -18.73 17.50 -34.67
C SER A 159 -19.70 16.33 -34.89
N ARG A 160 -20.62 16.05 -33.96
CA ARG A 160 -21.63 14.97 -34.07
C ARG A 160 -23.06 15.44 -34.42
N LEU A 161 -23.28 16.73 -34.65
CA LEU A 161 -24.60 17.29 -34.98
C LEU A 161 -24.72 17.86 -36.41
N LEU A 162 -23.78 17.53 -37.31
CA LEU A 162 -23.86 17.88 -38.74
C LEU A 162 -23.93 16.69 -39.70
N VAL A 163 -24.35 15.52 -39.20
CA VAL A 163 -24.72 14.38 -40.05
C VAL A 163 -26.08 13.86 -39.60
N GLU A 164 -27.11 14.65 -39.86
CA GLU A 164 -28.44 14.19 -40.29
C GLU A 164 -29.04 15.24 -41.24
#